data_AF-A0A227JDA2-F1
#
_entry.id   AF-A0A227JDA2-F1
#
_cell.length_a   1.000
_cell.length_b   1.000
_cell.length_c   1.000
_cell.angle_alpha   90.00
_cell.angle_beta   90.00
_cell.angle_gamma   90.00
#
_symmetry.space_group_name_H-M   'P 1'
#
loop_
_entity.id
_entity.type
_entity.pdbx_description
1 polymer ?
#
loop_
_entity_poly.entity_id
_entity_poly.type
_entity_poly.pdbx_seq_one_letter_code
_entity_poly.pdbx_strand_id
1 'polypeptide(L)'
;MKRAVLYVVIFIVCFSVSLIMGLPVSWVLQQAPTVKGLDIQGAHGSVWQGQASSVRWQRQNLGQVNWDFQWSSLFTGKAEFSVRFGRGSDMNIRGRGLVGYSLSDGLYAENL
;
A
#
# COMPACT_ATOMS: atom_id res chain seq x y z
N MET A 1 -32.53 3.91 -25.24
CA MET A 1 -32.10 2.84 -24.32
C MET A 1 -30.57 2.59 -24.31
N LYS A 2 -29.89 2.48 -25.46
CA LYS A 2 -28.44 2.17 -25.54
C LYS A 2 -27.51 3.15 -24.81
N ARG A 3 -27.82 4.45 -24.83
CA ARG A 3 -27.02 5.49 -24.14
C ARG A 3 -27.10 5.38 -22.62
N ALA A 4 -28.29 5.08 -22.07
CA ALA A 4 -28.46 4.88 -20.63
C ALA A 4 -27.65 3.66 -20.15
N VAL A 5 -27.65 2.56 -20.91
CA VAL A 5 -26.81 1.39 -20.62
C VAL A 5 -25.33 1.75 -20.66
N LEU A 6 -24.87 2.52 -21.64
CA LEU A 6 -23.49 2.99 -21.72
C LEU A 6 -23.10 3.81 -20.47
N TYR A 7 -23.94 4.76 -20.05
CA TYR A 7 -23.68 5.57 -18.86
C TYR A 7 -23.64 4.72 -17.58
N VAL A 8 -24.53 3.74 -17.45
CA VAL A 8 -24.53 2.80 -16.31
C VAL A 8 -23.25 1.96 -16.29
N VAL A 9 -22.80 1.45 -17.43
CA VAL A 9 -21.55 0.68 -17.51
C VAL A 9 -20.35 1.56 -17.14
N ILE A 10 -20.24 2.77 -17.69
CA ILE A 10 -19.17 3.71 -17.36
C ILE A 10 -19.20 4.03 -15.86
N PHE A 11 -20.38 4.28 -15.30
CA PHE A 11 -20.55 4.54 -13.88
C PHE A 11 -20.06 3.37 -13.03
N ILE A 12 -20.44 2.12 -13.35
CA ILE A 12 -20.00 0.93 -12.63
C ILE A 12 -18.48 0.76 -12.69
N VAL A 13 -17.87 1.01 -13.86
CA VAL A 13 -16.41 0.90 -14.04
C VAL A 13 -15.70 1.97 -13.21
N CYS A 14 -16.08 3.25 -13.34
CA CYS A 14 -15.50 4.34 -12.56
C CYS A 14 -15.70 4.13 -11.06
N PHE A 15 -16.89 3.66 -10.64
CA PHE A 15 -17.20 3.36 -9.25
C PHE A 15 -16.28 2.25 -8.70
N SER A 16 -16.12 1.16 -9.46
CA SER A 16 -15.23 0.05 -9.08
C SER A 16 -13.78 0.51 -8.92
N VAL A 17 -13.27 1.30 -9.87
CA VAL A 17 -11.90 1.85 -9.82
C VAL A 17 -11.73 2.79 -8.61
N SER A 18 -12.72 3.63 -8.34
CA SER A 18 -12.70 4.54 -7.19
C SER A 18 -12.71 3.77 -5.86
N LEU A 19 -13.46 2.68 -5.79
CA LEU A 19 -13.48 1.80 -4.61
C LEU A 19 -12.08 1.22 -4.34
N ILE A 20 -11.37 0.80 -5.39
CA ILE A 20 -10.00 0.28 -5.28
C ILE A 20 -9.01 1.38 -4.88
N MET A 21 -9.20 2.61 -5.38
CA MET A 21 -8.41 3.77 -4.95
C MET A 21 -8.63 4.15 -3.49
N GLY A 22 -9.88 4.07 -3.01
CA GLY A 22 -10.28 4.47 -1.66
C GLY A 22 -10.15 3.38 -0.60
N LEU A 23 -9.69 2.18 -0.95
CA LEU A 23 -9.66 1.03 -0.04
C LEU A 23 -8.79 1.34 1.19
N PRO A 24 -9.37 1.37 2.40
CA PRO A 24 -8.61 1.63 3.61
C PRO A 24 -7.76 0.41 3.96
N VAL A 25 -6.50 0.65 4.33
CA VAL A 25 -5.57 -0.43 4.67
C VAL A 25 -6.05 -1.25 5.88
N SER A 26 -6.79 -0.62 6.79
CA SER A 26 -7.36 -1.28 7.97
C SER A 26 -8.33 -2.41 7.61
N TRP A 27 -9.13 -2.22 6.55
CA TRP A 27 -10.06 -3.24 6.08
C TRP A 27 -9.32 -4.42 5.45
N VAL A 28 -8.29 -4.14 4.64
CA VAL A 28 -7.44 -5.17 4.04
C VAL A 28 -6.71 -5.97 5.11
N LEU A 29 -6.20 -5.31 6.14
CA LEU A 29 -5.53 -5.97 7.27
C LEU A 29 -6.46 -6.82 8.12
N GLN A 30 -7.75 -6.45 8.23
CA GLN A 30 -8.76 -7.29 8.88
C GLN A 30 -9.09 -8.53 8.05
N GLN A 31 -9.04 -8.42 6.71
CA GLN A 31 -9.26 -9.55 5.81
C GLN A 31 -8.01 -10.45 5.69
N ALA A 32 -6.83 -9.91 5.98
CA ALA A 32 -5.57 -10.64 5.90
C ALA A 32 -5.50 -11.73 6.99
N PRO A 33 -4.97 -12.92 6.66
CA PRO A 33 -4.81 -13.98 7.64
C PRO A 33 -3.89 -13.51 8.76
N THR A 34 -4.36 -13.62 10.00
CA THR A 34 -3.57 -13.30 11.18
C THR A 34 -2.39 -14.28 11.29
N VAL A 35 -1.18 -13.82 10.97
CA VAL A 35 0.03 -14.62 11.14
C VAL A 35 0.34 -14.68 12.64
N LYS A 36 0.43 -15.89 13.20
CA LYS A 36 0.74 -16.09 14.63
C LYS A 36 2.07 -15.42 14.97
N GLY A 37 2.01 -14.39 15.81
CA GLY A 37 3.20 -13.65 16.27
C GLY A 37 3.51 -12.36 15.52
N LEU A 38 2.76 -12.02 14.46
CA LEU A 38 2.79 -10.72 13.78
C LEU A 38 1.62 -9.87 14.27
N ASP A 39 1.93 -8.75 14.93
CA ASP A 39 0.95 -7.78 15.41
C ASP A 39 1.20 -6.44 14.72
N ILE A 40 0.25 -6.01 13.89
CA ILE A 40 0.29 -4.76 13.15
C ILE A 40 -0.73 -3.83 13.80
N GLN A 41 -0.26 -2.84 14.55
CA GLN A 41 -1.10 -1.90 15.28
C GLN A 41 -1.11 -0.52 14.61
N GLY A 42 -2.29 0.12 14.61
CA GLY A 42 -2.46 1.50 14.14
C GLY A 42 -2.16 1.66 12.65
N ALA A 43 -2.62 0.74 11.82
CA ALA A 43 -2.60 0.90 10.37
C ALA A 43 -3.70 1.87 9.93
N HIS A 44 -3.30 3.00 9.38
CA HIS A 44 -4.17 4.09 8.96
C HIS A 44 -3.82 4.55 7.54
N GLY A 45 -4.84 4.98 6.80
CA GLY A 45 -4.72 5.41 5.41
C GLY A 45 -5.34 4.43 4.43
N SER A 46 -4.94 4.53 3.16
CA SER A 46 -5.35 3.64 2.08
C SER A 46 -4.29 2.60 1.76
N VAL A 47 -4.64 1.64 0.91
CA VAL A 47 -3.69 0.68 0.33
C VAL A 47 -2.57 1.36 -0.47
N TRP A 48 -2.78 2.60 -0.93
CA TRP A 48 -1.81 3.37 -1.72
C TRP A 48 -0.93 4.26 -0.84
N GLN A 49 -1.54 4.94 0.12
CA GLN A 49 -0.84 5.87 1.01
C GLN A 49 -1.30 5.64 2.45
N GLY A 50 -0.38 5.20 3.29
CA GLY A 50 -0.72 4.83 4.65
C GLY A 50 0.49 4.66 5.55
N GLN A 51 0.18 4.43 6.81
CA GLN A 51 1.18 4.15 7.83
C GLN A 51 0.67 3.12 8.81
N ALA A 52 1.51 2.16 9.17
CA ALA A 52 1.34 1.24 10.27
C ALA A 52 2.18 1.74 11.46
N SER A 53 1.51 2.11 12.55
CA SER A 53 2.13 2.72 13.74
C SER A 53 3.17 1.82 14.40
N SER A 54 2.88 0.51 14.50
CA SER A 54 3.79 -0.45 15.12
C SER A 54 3.61 -1.83 14.49
N VAL A 55 4.67 -2.37 13.91
CA VAL A 55 4.73 -3.77 13.48
C VAL A 55 5.60 -4.53 14.46
N ARG A 56 5.02 -5.52 15.15
CA ARG A 56 5.73 -6.36 16.12
C ARG A 56 5.74 -7.80 15.64
N TRP A 57 6.92 -8.41 15.58
CA TRP A 57 7.11 -9.82 15.25
C TRP A 57 7.73 -10.56 16.43
N GLN A 58 7.07 -11.58 16.98
CA GLN A 58 7.60 -12.43 18.07
C GLN A 58 8.20 -11.62 19.25
N ARG A 59 7.49 -10.57 19.70
CA ARG A 59 7.93 -9.60 20.73
C ARG A 59 9.03 -8.61 20.32
N GLN A 60 9.55 -8.68 19.10
CA GLN A 60 10.46 -7.66 18.57
C GLN A 60 9.67 -6.56 17.86
N ASN A 61 9.86 -5.31 18.29
CA ASN A 61 9.25 -4.17 17.63
C ASN A 61 10.07 -3.77 16.39
N LEU A 62 9.54 -4.02 15.21
CA LEU A 62 10.11 -3.60 13.93
C LEU A 62 9.89 -2.09 13.68
N GLY A 63 9.05 -1.45 14.49
CA GLY A 63 8.76 -0.03 14.45
C GLY A 63 7.63 0.33 13.49
N GLN A 64 7.55 1.62 13.18
CA GLN A 64 6.58 2.18 12.25
C GLN A 64 6.98 1.87 10.80
N VAL A 65 5.99 1.54 9.98
CA VAL A 65 6.11 1.39 8.54
C VAL A 65 5.20 2.42 7.87
N ASN A 66 5.73 3.21 6.95
CA ASN A 66 4.99 4.17 6.14
C ASN A 66 5.15 3.77 4.68
N TRP A 67 4.09 3.80 3.91
CA TRP A 67 4.14 3.59 2.46
C TRP A 67 3.39 4.69 1.74
N ASP A 68 3.92 5.07 0.58
CA ASP A 68 3.38 6.14 -0.25
C ASP A 68 3.51 5.74 -1.72
N PHE A 69 2.39 5.68 -2.42
CA PHE A 69 2.35 5.36 -3.84
C PHE A 69 2.52 6.60 -4.71
N GLN A 70 3.51 6.56 -5.60
CA GLN A 70 3.80 7.65 -6.52
C GLN A 70 2.96 7.54 -7.79
N TRP A 71 1.79 8.17 -7.76
CA TRP A 71 0.92 8.30 -8.94
C TRP A 71 1.61 9.02 -10.10
N SER A 72 2.54 9.93 -9.82
CA SER A 72 3.33 10.63 -10.83
C SER A 72 4.16 9.67 -11.68
N SER A 73 4.68 8.59 -11.07
CA SER A 73 5.52 7.62 -11.75
C SER A 73 4.74 6.81 -12.81
N LEU A 74 3.41 6.69 -12.65
CA LEU A 74 2.57 6.00 -13.63
C LEU A 74 2.59 6.71 -14.99
N PHE A 75 2.73 8.04 -15.01
CA PHE A 75 2.90 8.80 -16.26
C PHE A 75 4.20 8.44 -17.00
N THR A 76 5.21 7.96 -16.27
CA THR A 76 6.46 7.42 -16.84
C THR A 76 6.41 5.91 -17.08
N GLY A 77 5.26 5.27 -16.91
CA GLY A 77 5.08 3.82 -17.08
C GLY A 77 5.62 2.98 -15.92
N LYS A 78 5.75 3.58 -14.73
CA LYS A 78 6.27 2.95 -13.52
C LYS A 78 5.26 3.05 -12.37
N ALA A 79 4.92 1.94 -11.75
CA ALA A 79 4.11 1.93 -10.54
C ALA A 79 5.05 1.81 -9.34
N GLU A 80 5.31 2.91 -8.61
CA GLU A 80 6.29 2.95 -7.52
C GLU A 80 5.65 3.16 -6.15
N PHE A 81 6.07 2.37 -5.17
CA PHE A 81 5.75 2.51 -3.76
C PHE A 81 7.01 2.87 -2.97
N SER A 82 7.01 4.04 -2.35
CA SER A 82 8.03 4.42 -1.38
C SER A 82 7.66 3.86 -0.02
N VAL A 83 8.42 2.89 0.48
CA VAL A 83 8.21 2.27 1.78
C VAL A 83 9.34 2.68 2.73
N ARG A 84 8.98 3.23 3.89
CA ARG A 84 9.92 3.69 4.91
C ARG A 84 9.61 2.94 6.20
N PHE A 85 10.59 2.25 6.76
CA PHE A 85 10.41 1.45 7.96
C PHE A 85 11.47 1.77 9.02
N GLY A 86 11.14 1.49 10.28
CA GLY A 86 12.10 1.56 11.37
C GLY A 86 12.08 2.84 12.21
N ARG A 87 11.07 3.71 12.02
CA ARG A 87 10.84 4.82 12.96
C ARG A 87 10.23 4.23 14.25
N GLY A 88 10.96 4.27 15.36
CA GLY A 88 10.51 3.69 16.64
C GLY A 88 10.75 2.19 16.79
N SER A 89 11.67 1.61 16.02
CA SER A 89 12.14 0.23 16.23
C SER A 89 13.12 0.15 17.40
N ASP A 90 13.08 -0.94 18.16
CA ASP A 90 14.02 -1.15 19.29
C ASP A 90 15.46 -1.31 18.81
N MET A 91 15.65 -1.72 17.55
CA MET A 91 16.96 -1.88 16.92
C MET A 91 17.49 -0.60 16.26
N ASN A 92 16.73 0.51 16.27
CA ASN A 92 17.06 1.79 15.61
C ASN A 92 17.51 1.65 14.13
N ILE A 93 17.13 0.55 13.48
CA ILE A 93 17.37 0.34 12.05
C ILE A 93 16.33 1.15 11.31
N ARG A 94 16.77 2.06 10.43
CA ARG A 94 15.92 2.87 9.57
C ARG A 94 16.20 2.50 8.13
N GLY A 95 15.20 1.96 7.44
CA GLY A 95 15.27 1.61 6.03
C GLY A 95 14.33 2.48 5.19
N ARG A 96 14.72 2.76 3.94
CA ARG A 96 13.87 3.44 2.96
C ARG A 96 14.00 2.71 1.63
N GLY A 97 13.06 1.83 1.33
CA GLY A 97 13.00 1.10 0.07
C GLY A 97 11.99 1.72 -0.89
N LEU A 98 12.32 1.70 -2.18
CA LEU A 98 11.40 1.95 -3.27
C LEU A 98 11.11 0.59 -3.90
N VAL A 99 9.85 0.17 -3.88
CA VAL A 99 9.41 -1.06 -4.56
C VAL A 99 8.45 -0.67 -5.67
N GLY A 100 8.74 -1.08 -6.90
CA GLY A 100 7.95 -0.68 -8.03
C GLY A 100 7.86 -1.73 -9.12
N TYR A 101 6.95 -1.49 -10.04
CA TYR A 101 6.80 -2.26 -11.27
C TYR A 101 6.95 -1.33 -12.46
N SER A 102 7.93 -1.60 -13.32
CA SER A 102 8.10 -0.89 -14.58
C SER A 102 7.58 -1.75 -15.73
N LEU A 103 6.94 -1.13 -16.71
CA LEU A 103 6.54 -1.82 -17.93
C LEU A 103 7.76 -2.28 -18.77
N SER A 104 8.95 -1.72 -18.53
CA SER A 104 10.18 -2.01 -19.27
C SER A 104 11.02 -3.14 -18.67
N ASP A 105 11.22 -3.16 -17.35
CA ASP A 105 12.11 -4.10 -16.64
C ASP A 105 11.36 -5.01 -15.66
N GLY A 106 10.05 -4.84 -15.50
CA GLY A 106 9.24 -5.61 -14.57
C GLY A 106 9.33 -5.14 -13.12
N LEU A 107 9.24 -6.07 -12.16
CA LEU A 107 9.33 -5.80 -10.72
C LEU A 107 10.76 -5.37 -10.35
N TYR A 108 10.91 -4.21 -9.73
CA TYR A 108 12.18 -3.72 -9.20
C TYR A 108 12.04 -3.26 -7.74
N ALA A 109 13.13 -3.39 -7.01
CA ALA A 109 13.26 -2.86 -5.66
C ALA A 109 14.59 -2.12 -5.57
N GLU A 110 14.55 -0.86 -5.17
CA GLU A 110 15.69 0.03 -5.09
C GLU A 110 15.86 0.53 -3.66
N ASN A 111 17.11 0.61 -3.18
CA ASN A 111 17.47 1.03 -1.81
C ASN A 111 16.85 0.19 -0.67
N LEU A 112 16.97 -1.16 -0.73
CA LEU A 112 16.61 -2.02 0.40
C LEU A 112 17.64 -1.94 1.55
#